data_AF-A0A382G099-F1
#
_entry.id   AF-A0A382G099-F1
#
_cell.length_a   1.000
_cell.length_b   1.000
_cell.length_c   1.000
_cell.angle_alpha   90.00
_cell.angle_beta   90.00
_cell.angle_gamma   90.00
#
_symmetry.space_group_name_H-M   'P 1'
#
loop_
_entity.id
_entity.type
_entity.pdbx_description
1 polymer ?
#
loop_
_entity_poly.entity_id
_entity_poly.type
_entity_poly.pdbx_seq_one_letter_code
_entity_poly.pdbx_strand_id
1 'polypeptide(L)'
;MFIPSSISSQTSILPQMEQGRISQLSELANPGRSKNNKQLKALSRQFESIFVHQLLKSMRSTVQKSGLFDSHATQMYESLHDEEMANLMTEKKGIGLAEIIYRDLARLEEKTKKEQPGSGRSTQNLNPAINLQG
;
A
#
# COMPACT_ATOMS: atom_id res chain seq x y z
N MET A 1 -48.42 9.08 17.77
CA MET A 1 -47.54 7.91 17.95
C MET A 1 -46.45 8.01 16.88
N PHE A 2 -45.24 8.39 17.27
CA PHE A 2 -44.12 8.64 16.37
C PHE A 2 -43.15 7.46 16.51
N ILE A 3 -42.83 6.76 15.41
CA ILE A 3 -41.79 5.74 15.37
C ILE A 3 -40.61 6.37 14.62
N PRO A 4 -39.45 6.60 15.26
CA PRO A 4 -38.27 7.06 14.53
C PRO A 4 -37.66 5.88 13.77
N SER A 5 -37.57 6.01 12.45
CA SER A 5 -36.78 5.11 11.59
C SER A 5 -35.30 5.46 11.75
N SER A 6 -34.68 5.01 12.85
CA SER A 6 -33.24 5.15 13.06
C SER A 6 -32.53 3.87 12.62
N ILE A 7 -31.61 4.03 11.66
CA ILE A 7 -30.38 3.24 11.50
C ILE A 7 -30.57 1.87 10.85
N SER A 8 -30.70 1.87 9.52
CA SER A 8 -30.07 0.84 8.70
C SER A 8 -28.62 1.27 8.43
N SER A 9 -27.73 1.06 9.39
CA SER A 9 -26.29 0.98 9.10
C SER A 9 -26.06 -0.31 8.32
N GLN A 10 -26.38 -0.29 7.02
CA GLN A 10 -25.97 -1.33 6.09
C GLN A 10 -24.45 -1.26 5.99
N THR A 11 -23.77 -1.99 6.86
CA THR A 11 -22.33 -2.17 6.87
C THR A 11 -21.95 -2.76 5.52
N SER A 12 -21.57 -1.88 4.59
CA SER A 12 -20.94 -2.29 3.35
C SER A 12 -19.52 -2.73 3.73
N ILE A 13 -19.37 -4.02 4.04
CA ILE A 13 -18.08 -4.63 4.45
C ILE A 13 -17.09 -4.58 3.27
N LEU A 14 -17.57 -4.71 2.02
CA LEU A 14 -16.72 -4.76 0.84
C LEU A 14 -15.90 -3.47 0.59
N PRO A 15 -16.49 -2.24 0.63
CA PRO A 15 -15.69 -1.01 0.55
C PRO A 15 -14.64 -0.86 1.65
N GLN A 16 -14.94 -1.33 2.87
CA GLN A 16 -14.05 -1.15 4.02
C GLN A 16 -12.81 -2.05 3.96
N MET A 17 -12.94 -3.27 3.44
CA MET A 17 -11.79 -4.17 3.23
C MET A 17 -10.79 -3.59 2.22
N GLU A 18 -11.28 -3.08 1.10
CA GLU A 18 -10.45 -2.45 0.07
C GLU A 18 -9.77 -1.16 0.57
N GLN A 19 -10.49 -0.33 1.31
CA GLN A 19 -9.92 0.88 1.94
C GLN A 19 -8.84 0.54 2.97
N GLY A 20 -9.02 -0.56 3.72
CA GLY A 20 -8.03 -1.08 4.66
C GLY A 20 -6.73 -1.49 3.96
N ARG A 21 -6.82 -2.20 2.84
CA ARG A 21 -5.66 -2.63 2.05
C ARG A 21 -4.87 -1.45 1.47
N ILE A 22 -5.56 -0.45 0.92
CA ILE A 22 -4.91 0.77 0.40
C ILE A 22 -4.21 1.55 1.51
N SER A 23 -4.84 1.66 2.67
CA SER A 23 -4.24 2.34 3.84
C SER A 23 -2.97 1.62 4.31
N GLN A 24 -3.02 0.29 4.44
CA GLN A 24 -1.85 -0.53 4.78
C GLN A 24 -0.73 -0.41 3.76
N LEU A 25 -1.06 -0.39 2.47
CA LEU A 25 -0.09 -0.19 1.39
C LEU A 25 0.58 1.18 1.49
N SER A 26 -0.20 2.24 1.76
CA SER A 26 0.30 3.60 1.94
C SER A 26 1.26 3.69 3.13
N GLU A 27 0.94 3.04 4.24
CA GLU A 27 1.83 2.95 5.41
C GLU A 27 3.14 2.23 5.08
N LEU A 28 3.08 1.13 4.32
CA LEU A 28 4.25 0.39 3.86
C LEU A 28 5.07 1.17 2.82
N ALA A 29 4.45 2.07 2.06
CA ALA A 29 5.11 2.90 1.07
C ALA A 29 5.86 4.10 1.66
N ASN A 30 5.52 4.53 2.88
CA ASN A 30 6.03 5.75 3.51
C ASN A 30 7.58 5.83 3.51
N PRO A 31 8.21 6.84 2.86
CA PRO A 31 9.65 7.00 2.80
C PRO A 31 10.25 7.23 4.20
N GLY A 32 11.38 6.57 4.51
CA GLY A 32 12.09 6.74 5.78
C GLY A 32 12.15 5.50 6.68
N ARG A 33 11.31 4.49 6.43
CA ARG A 33 11.66 3.12 6.82
C ARG A 33 12.58 2.58 5.74
N SER A 34 13.90 2.57 5.97
CA SER A 34 14.88 2.06 4.99
C SER A 34 14.46 0.70 4.45
N LYS A 35 13.81 0.69 3.28
CA LYS A 35 13.28 -0.52 2.68
C LYS A 35 14.37 -1.18 1.86
N ASN A 36 14.45 -2.51 1.96
CA ASN A 36 15.32 -3.27 1.08
C ASN A 36 14.64 -3.50 -0.30
N ASN A 37 15.44 -3.86 -1.30
CA ASN A 37 14.93 -4.11 -2.65
C ASN A 37 13.80 -5.16 -2.70
N LYS A 38 13.82 -6.15 -1.82
CA LYS A 38 12.79 -7.19 -1.74
C LYS A 38 11.45 -6.61 -1.26
N GLN A 39 11.47 -5.73 -0.26
CA GLN A 39 10.29 -5.03 0.25
C GLN A 39 9.70 -4.10 -0.81
N LEU A 40 10.55 -3.34 -1.52
CA LEU A 40 10.08 -2.48 -2.61
C LEU A 40 9.43 -3.27 -3.74
N LYS A 41 10.01 -4.40 -4.15
CA LYS A 41 9.39 -5.30 -5.14
C LYS A 41 8.06 -5.87 -4.66
N ALA A 42 7.99 -6.33 -3.41
CA ALA A 42 6.76 -6.86 -2.83
C ALA A 42 5.66 -5.79 -2.74
N LEU A 43 6.02 -4.56 -2.37
CA LEU A 43 5.10 -3.44 -2.31
C LEU A 43 4.57 -3.06 -3.71
N SER A 44 5.46 -3.06 -4.70
CA SER A 44 5.09 -2.73 -6.08
C SER A 44 4.15 -3.77 -6.69
N ARG A 45 4.35 -5.05 -6.39
CA ARG A 45 3.43 -6.14 -6.77
C ARG A 45 2.07 -6.01 -6.10
N GLN A 46 2.03 -5.66 -4.81
CA GLN A 46 0.76 -5.43 -4.11
C GLN A 46 -0.02 -4.27 -4.70
N PHE A 47 0.66 -3.19 -5.10
CA PHE A 47 0.00 -2.08 -5.81
C PHE A 47 -0.57 -2.55 -7.16
N GLU A 48 0.20 -3.30 -7.95
CA GLU A 48 -0.30 -3.86 -9.22
C GLU A 48 -1.51 -4.77 -9.00
N SER A 49 -1.54 -5.56 -7.92
CA SER A 49 -2.69 -6.41 -7.59
C SER A 49 -3.94 -5.57 -7.32
N ILE A 50 -3.83 -4.51 -6.51
CA ILE A 50 -4.96 -3.60 -6.25
C ILE A 50 -5.45 -2.95 -7.55
N PHE A 51 -4.53 -2.54 -8.42
CA PHE A 51 -4.88 -1.97 -9.72
C PHE A 51 -5.62 -2.98 -10.61
N VAL A 52 -5.12 -4.22 -10.71
CA VAL A 52 -5.77 -5.28 -11.49
C VAL A 52 -7.13 -5.63 -10.91
N HIS A 53 -7.26 -5.69 -9.57
CA HIS A 53 -8.55 -5.89 -8.92
C HIS A 53 -9.55 -4.78 -9.31
N GLN A 54 -9.13 -3.52 -9.25
CA GLN A 54 -9.96 -2.39 -9.65
C GLN A 54 -10.31 -2.43 -11.15
N LEU A 55 -9.37 -2.86 -12.00
CA LEU A 55 -9.61 -3.07 -13.43
C LEU A 55 -10.69 -4.15 -13.65
N LEU A 56 -10.55 -5.32 -13.03
CA LEU A 56 -11.51 -6.43 -13.11
C LEU A 56 -12.90 -5.99 -12.63
N LYS A 57 -12.96 -5.31 -11.49
CA LYS A 57 -14.19 -4.74 -10.94
C LYS A 57 -14.84 -3.73 -11.90
N SER A 58 -14.05 -2.84 -12.49
CA SER A 58 -14.53 -1.87 -13.48
C SER A 58 -15.05 -2.58 -14.73
N MET A 59 -14.34 -3.58 -15.26
CA MET A 59 -14.82 -4.41 -16.37
C MET A 59 -16.15 -5.10 -16.03
N ARG A 60 -16.25 -5.71 -14.84
CA ARG A 60 -17.47 -6.38 -14.37
C ARG A 60 -18.65 -5.40 -14.25
N SER A 61 -18.39 -4.17 -13.79
CA SER A 61 -19.43 -3.13 -13.67
C SER A 61 -20.04 -2.71 -15.03
N THR A 62 -19.37 -2.99 -16.15
CA THR A 62 -19.92 -2.73 -17.50
C THR A 62 -20.89 -3.81 -17.98
N VAL A 63 -20.89 -4.99 -17.34
CA VAL A 63 -21.82 -6.07 -17.65
C VAL A 63 -23.13 -5.79 -16.93
N GLN A 64 -24.23 -5.65 -17.69
CA GLN A 64 -25.56 -5.44 -17.11
C GLN A 64 -25.95 -6.64 -16.25
N LYS A 65 -26.10 -6.42 -14.94
CA LYS A 65 -26.58 -7.45 -14.01
C LYS A 65 -28.11 -7.53 -14.10
N SER A 66 -28.66 -8.65 -14.56
CA SER A 66 -30.10 -8.93 -14.49
C SER A 66 -30.48 -9.48 -13.11
N GLY A 67 -31.61 -9.02 -12.57
CA GLY A 67 -32.00 -9.05 -11.15
C GLY A 67 -32.17 -10.39 -10.42
N LEU A 68 -31.63 -11.51 -10.94
CA LEU A 68 -31.59 -12.80 -10.24
C LEU A 68 -30.24 -13.05 -9.52
N PHE A 69 -29.14 -12.47 -10.01
CA PHE A 69 -27.79 -12.69 -9.49
C PHE A 69 -27.18 -11.46 -8.80
N ASP A 70 -27.94 -10.38 -8.60
CA ASP A 70 -27.47 -9.15 -7.95
C ASP A 70 -27.74 -9.16 -6.44
N SER A 71 -27.28 -10.22 -5.76
CA SER A 71 -27.37 -10.32 -4.31
C SER A 71 -26.10 -9.81 -3.63
N HIS A 72 -26.20 -9.35 -2.39
CA HIS A 72 -25.03 -8.95 -1.59
C HIS A 72 -24.01 -10.09 -1.43
N ALA A 73 -24.49 -11.34 -1.26
CA ALA A 73 -23.64 -12.52 -1.17
C ALA A 73 -22.87 -12.76 -2.49
N THR A 74 -23.53 -12.56 -3.63
CA THR A 74 -22.89 -12.67 -4.95
C THR A 74 -21.82 -11.60 -5.12
N GLN A 75 -22.10 -10.35 -4.76
CA GLN A 75 -21.12 -9.27 -4.84
C GLN A 75 -19.89 -9.52 -3.95
N MET A 76 -20.09 -10.10 -2.77
CA MET A 76 -19.00 -10.50 -1.87
C MET A 76 -18.13 -11.59 -2.49
N TYR A 77 -18.75 -12.65 -3.02
CA TYR A 77 -18.04 -13.71 -3.71
C TYR A 77 -17.26 -13.19 -4.93
N GLU A 78 -17.89 -12.35 -5.75
CA GLU A 78 -17.24 -11.73 -6.91
C GLU A 78 -16.02 -10.90 -6.51
N SER A 79 -16.13 -10.12 -5.43
CA SER A 79 -15.00 -9.31 -4.95
C SER A 79 -13.84 -10.17 -4.45
N LEU A 80 -14.11 -11.23 -3.67
CA LEU A 80 -13.06 -12.14 -3.21
C LEU A 80 -12.42 -12.91 -4.38
N HIS A 81 -13.24 -13.29 -5.36
CA HIS A 81 -12.77 -13.93 -6.57
C HIS A 81 -11.87 -13.00 -7.39
N ASP A 82 -12.30 -11.77 -7.61
CA ASP A 82 -11.54 -10.77 -8.36
C ASP A 82 -10.23 -10.40 -7.63
N GLU A 83 -10.21 -10.39 -6.29
CA GLU A 83 -9.00 -10.21 -5.47
C GLU A 83 -7.99 -11.35 -5.67
N GLU A 84 -8.42 -12.62 -5.54
CA GLU A 84 -7.53 -13.77 -5.74
C GLU A 84 -7.03 -13.85 -7.19
N MET A 85 -7.89 -13.54 -8.16
CA MET A 85 -7.48 -13.46 -9.56
C MET A 85 -6.42 -12.38 -9.78
N ALA A 86 -6.61 -11.20 -9.19
CA ALA A 86 -5.62 -10.13 -9.28
C ALA A 86 -4.27 -10.53 -8.66
N ASN A 87 -4.29 -11.18 -7.49
CA ASN A 87 -3.08 -11.72 -6.86
C ASN A 87 -2.35 -12.71 -7.79
N LEU A 88 -3.05 -13.71 -8.33
CA LEU A 88 -2.46 -14.71 -9.22
C LEU A 88 -1.92 -14.11 -10.54
N MET A 89 -2.60 -13.10 -11.09
CA MET A 89 -2.18 -12.41 -12.30
C MET A 89 -0.86 -11.64 -12.08
N THR A 90 -0.70 -11.03 -10.90
CA THR A 90 0.51 -10.26 -10.56
C THR A 90 1.69 -11.11 -10.11
N GLU A 91 1.48 -12.31 -9.59
CA GLU A 91 2.57 -13.21 -9.18
C GLU A 91 3.36 -13.80 -10.35
N LYS A 92 2.69 -14.19 -11.43
CA LYS A 92 3.32 -14.94 -12.53
C LYS A 92 4.04 -14.06 -13.54
N LYS A 93 3.37 -13.05 -14.09
CA LYS A 93 3.93 -12.18 -15.14
C LYS A 93 3.44 -10.73 -15.08
N GLY A 94 2.41 -10.43 -14.29
CA GLY A 94 1.85 -9.09 -14.13
C GLY A 94 1.45 -8.45 -15.46
N ILE A 95 1.13 -7.16 -15.40
CA ILE A 95 0.94 -6.30 -16.57
C ILE A 95 2.17 -5.39 -16.79
N GLY A 96 3.14 -5.44 -15.88
CA GLY A 96 4.40 -4.67 -15.93
C GLY A 96 4.36 -3.37 -15.14
N LEU A 97 3.25 -3.08 -14.45
CA LEU A 97 3.10 -1.87 -13.65
C LEU A 97 3.98 -1.92 -12.39
N ALA A 98 4.15 -3.12 -11.81
CA ALA A 98 5.01 -3.31 -10.63
C ALA A 98 6.46 -2.87 -10.87
N GLU A 99 7.00 -3.05 -12.07
CA GLU A 99 8.39 -2.66 -12.38
C GLU A 99 8.56 -1.13 -12.48
N ILE A 100 7.53 -0.44 -13.00
CA ILE A 100 7.51 1.03 -13.06
C ILE A 100 7.45 1.60 -11.65
N ILE A 101 6.54 1.09 -10.82
CA ILE A 101 6.38 1.52 -9.43
C ILE A 101 7.64 1.22 -8.61
N TYR A 102 8.25 0.05 -8.81
CA TYR A 102 9.49 -0.31 -8.14
C TYR A 102 10.59 0.70 -8.41
N ARG A 103 10.76 1.11 -9.68
CA ARG A 103 11.76 2.11 -10.07
C ARG A 103 11.52 3.46 -9.41
N ASP A 104 10.26 3.89 -9.34
CA ASP A 104 9.89 5.16 -8.72
C ASP A 104 10.11 5.15 -7.20
N LEU A 105 9.71 4.06 -6.54
CA LEU A 105 9.94 3.87 -5.11
C LEU A 105 11.43 3.73 -4.77
N ALA A 106 12.20 3.01 -5.58
CA ALA A 106 13.65 2.88 -5.39
C ALA A 106 14.35 4.25 -5.51
N ARG A 107 13.95 5.06 -6.49
CA ARG A 107 14.46 6.43 -6.64
C ARG A 107 14.11 7.31 -5.44
N LEU A 108 12.92 7.16 -4.87
CA LEU A 108 12.50 7.92 -3.69
C LEU A 108 13.34 7.53 -2.46
N GLU A 109 13.54 6.23 -2.21
CA GLU A 109 14.37 5.73 -1.11
C GLU A 109 15.84 6.18 -1.26
N GLU A 110 16.39 6.20 -2.48
CA GLU A 110 17.74 6.75 -2.73
C GLU A 110 17.85 8.24 -2.42
N LYS A 111 16.84 9.04 -2.75
CA LYS A 111 16.79 10.47 -2.41
C LYS A 111 16.73 10.66 -0.89
N THR A 112 15.86 9.93 -0.20
CA THR A 112 15.76 9.98 1.27
C THR A 112 17.07 9.57 1.96
N LYS A 113 17.82 8.60 1.41
CA LYS A 113 19.14 8.23 1.93
C LYS A 113 20.21 9.31 1.70
N LYS A 114 20.15 10.06 0.60
CA LYS A 114 21.10 11.16 0.30
C LYS A 114 20.86 12.41 1.15
N GLU A 115 19.63 12.62 1.62
CA GLU A 115 19.25 13.77 2.46
C GLU A 115 19.48 13.54 3.97
N GLN A 116 19.98 12.36 4.39
CA GLN A 116 20.53 12.15 5.73
C GLN A 116 22.07 12.12 5.70
N PRO A 117 22.75 13.29 5.71
CA PRO A 117 24.16 13.33 6.05
C PRO A 117 24.29 13.16 7.58
N GLY A 118 25.11 12.18 7.98
CA GLY A 118 25.66 11.94 9.32
C GLY A 118 25.09 12.70 10.53
N SER A 119 24.48 11.95 11.45
CA SER A 119 24.69 12.22 12.88
C SER A 119 26.15 11.93 13.21
N GLY A 120 27.01 12.91 12.93
CA GLY A 120 28.45 12.90 13.15
C GLY A 120 28.89 14.31 13.53
N ARG A 121 28.53 14.75 14.73
CA ARG A 121 29.21 15.89 15.38
C ARG A 121 30.33 15.33 16.24
N SER A 122 31.52 15.24 15.67
CA SER A 122 32.75 15.22 16.44
C SER A 122 32.94 16.61 17.07
N THR A 123 32.73 16.74 18.38
CA THR A 123 33.46 17.76 19.16
C THR A 123 34.75 17.11 19.64
N GLN A 124 35.72 17.10 18.75
CA GLN A 124 37.11 16.92 19.10
C GLN A 124 37.58 18.24 19.75
N ASN A 125 37.67 18.25 21.08
CA ASN A 125 38.64 19.10 21.76
C ASN A 125 39.23 18.31 22.93
N LEU A 126 40.24 17.51 22.61
CA LEU A 126 41.28 17.14 23.56
C LEU A 126 42.02 18.45 23.85
N ASN A 127 41.87 19.03 25.04
CA ASN A 127 42.76 20.08 25.51
C ASN A 127 44.06 19.43 26.02
N PRO A 128 45.22 19.64 25.37
CA PRO A 128 46.50 19.21 25.88
C PRO A 128 47.25 20.45 26.38
N ALA A 129 47.08 20.80 27.65
CA ALA A 129 48.05 21.55 28.46
C ALA A 129 47.38 21.98 29.77
N ILE A 130 47.83 21.41 30.89
CA ILE A 130 48.47 22.15 31.99
C ILE A 130 49.29 21.09 32.73
N ASN A 131 50.58 21.04 32.43
CA ASN A 131 51.58 20.61 33.38
C ASN A 131 52.60 21.75 33.43
N LEU A 132 52.65 22.47 34.55
CA LEU A 132 53.93 22.92 35.08
C LEU A 132 53.84 22.99 36.61
N GLN A 133 54.79 22.29 37.20
CA GLN A 133 55.07 22.10 38.62
C GLN A 133 55.40 23.42 39.34
N GLY A 134 55.23 23.40 40.66
CA GLY A 134 55.67 24.41 41.62
C GLY A 134 55.07 24.14 42.99
#